data_AF-A0A838GGA9-F1
#
_entry.id   AF-A0A838GGA9-F1
#
_cell.length_a   1.000
_cell.length_b   1.000
_cell.length_c   1.000
_cell.angle_alpha   90.00
_cell.angle_beta   90.00
_cell.angle_gamma   90.00
#
_symmetry.space_group_name_H-M   'P 1'
#
loop_
_entity.id
_entity.type
_entity.pdbx_description
1 polymer ?
#
loop_
_entity_poly.entity_id
_entity_poly.type
_entity_poly.pdbx_seq_one_letter_code
_entity_poly.pdbx_strand_id
1 'polypeptide(L)'
;MRRVLAILPGDCLIASSVVAEAQWVYSWPAEDGSRHHVAIDLQAHVSDGLLKVVTPQTEAEAERFVQLAGPVMDDGEAMSTAIALHRGATLVTDERIATNYCRSEGIACLSSLDMVQAWALHDQASDDEIVRALTGIAQRARYRPPRSHALFEWWTRYVDG
;
A
#
# COMPACT_ATOMS: atom_id res chain seq x y z
N MET A 1 2.20 10.79 -1.84
CA MET A 1 0.92 10.07 -1.70
C MET A 1 -0.19 10.67 -2.56
N ARG A 2 -0.58 11.95 -2.39
CA ARG A 2 -1.63 12.60 -3.22
C ARG A 2 -1.54 12.33 -4.73
N ARG A 3 -0.38 12.56 -5.36
CA ARG A 3 -0.19 12.32 -6.80
C ARG A 3 -0.37 10.85 -7.20
N VAL A 4 0.02 9.92 -6.33
CA VAL A 4 -0.14 8.48 -6.56
C VAL A 4 -1.61 8.08 -6.44
N LEU A 5 -2.34 8.58 -5.44
CA LEU A 5 -3.77 8.29 -5.29
C LEU A 5 -4.63 8.91 -6.40
N ALA A 6 -4.26 10.10 -6.87
CA ALA A 6 -5.01 10.83 -7.88
C ALA A 6 -5.02 10.19 -9.27
N ILE A 7 -4.08 9.28 -9.56
CA ILE A 7 -4.00 8.60 -10.85
C ILE A 7 -4.67 7.22 -10.85
N LEU A 8 -5.12 6.73 -9.69
CA LEU A 8 -5.76 5.43 -9.60
C LEU A 8 -7.18 5.51 -10.19
N PRO A 9 -7.59 4.51 -11.01
CA PRO A 9 -8.94 4.47 -11.53
C PRO A 9 -9.93 4.13 -10.41
N GLY A 10 -11.02 4.90 -10.33
CA GLY A 10 -12.12 4.64 -9.40
C GLY A 10 -11.87 5.13 -7.97
N ASP A 11 -12.59 4.53 -7.03
CA ASP A 11 -12.51 4.90 -5.61
C ASP A 11 -11.32 4.21 -4.93
N CYS A 12 -10.47 5.00 -4.28
CA CYS A 12 -9.42 4.45 -3.40
C CYS A 12 -10.00 4.18 -2.02
N LEU A 13 -10.06 2.91 -1.64
CA LEU A 13 -10.60 2.46 -0.36
C LEU A 13 -9.47 2.21 0.64
N ILE A 14 -9.71 2.52 1.90
CA ILE A 14 -8.81 2.16 3.01
C ILE A 14 -9.64 1.54 4.14
N ALA A 15 -9.27 0.34 4.59
CA ALA A 15 -9.96 -0.33 5.69
C ALA A 15 -9.79 0.45 6.99
N SER A 16 -10.84 0.50 7.82
CA SER A 16 -10.78 1.23 9.09
C SER A 16 -9.74 0.68 10.06
N SER A 17 -9.45 -0.63 10.02
CA SER A 17 -8.37 -1.24 10.81
C SER A 17 -7.01 -0.67 10.40
N VAL A 18 -6.75 -0.54 9.10
CA VAL A 18 -5.52 0.09 8.59
C VAL A 18 -5.41 1.54 9.05
N VAL A 19 -6.50 2.30 9.07
CA VAL A 19 -6.48 3.70 9.59
C VAL A 19 -6.12 3.74 11.07
N ALA A 20 -6.60 2.78 11.87
CA ALA A 20 -6.29 2.71 13.30
C ALA A 20 -4.81 2.33 13.58
N GLU A 21 -4.21 1.54 12.70
CA GLU A 21 -2.83 1.06 12.78
C GLU A 21 -1.80 2.01 12.15
N ALA A 22 -2.17 2.70 11.07
CA ALA A 22 -1.29 3.56 10.27
C ALA A 22 -0.97 4.89 10.98
N GLN A 23 -0.23 4.80 12.08
CA GLN A 23 0.06 5.94 12.94
C GLN A 23 1.38 6.62 12.58
N TRP A 24 2.39 5.86 12.13
CA TRP A 24 3.75 6.38 11.97
C TRP A 24 4.50 5.74 10.80
N VAL A 25 5.39 6.52 10.18
CA VAL A 25 6.51 6.02 9.36
C VAL A 25 7.84 6.43 9.98
N TYR A 26 8.94 5.82 9.57
CA TYR A 26 10.25 6.35 9.94
C TYR A 26 10.51 7.71 9.27
N SER A 27 11.20 8.58 9.99
CA SER A 27 11.84 9.77 9.44
C SER A 27 12.91 9.39 8.42
N TRP A 28 13.37 10.38 7.66
CA TRP A 28 14.67 10.26 7.02
C TRP A 28 15.76 9.99 8.09
N PRO A 29 16.79 9.19 7.78
CA PRO A 29 17.92 9.00 8.68
C PRO A 29 18.61 10.35 8.96
N ALA A 30 18.92 10.61 10.22
CA ALA A 30 19.77 11.73 10.61
C ALA A 30 21.24 11.45 10.25
N GLU A 31 22.13 12.44 10.42
CA GLU A 31 23.58 12.31 10.13
C GLU A 31 24.24 11.17 10.93
N ASP A 32 23.74 10.89 12.13
CA ASP A 32 24.20 9.79 12.99
C ASP A 32 23.53 8.43 12.68
N GLY A 33 22.69 8.38 11.64
CA GLY A 33 21.93 7.20 11.22
C GLY A 33 20.69 6.90 12.05
N SER A 34 20.42 7.67 13.10
CA SER A 34 19.22 7.52 13.93
C SER A 34 17.95 7.87 13.15
N ARG A 35 16.82 7.32 13.61
CA ARG A 35 15.50 7.53 13.01
C ARG A 35 14.46 7.67 14.10
N HIS A 36 13.48 8.51 13.85
CA HIS A 36 12.33 8.69 14.74
C HIS A 36 11.03 8.39 14.00
N HIS A 37 9.97 8.15 14.76
CA HIS A 37 8.64 7.99 14.20
C HIS A 37 8.05 9.35 13.83
N VAL A 38 7.51 9.45 12.60
CA VAL A 38 6.81 10.63 12.08
C VAL A 38 5.36 10.24 11.86
N ALA A 39 4.44 11.04 12.40
CA ALA A 39 3.01 10.79 12.28
C ALA A 39 2.59 10.75 10.80
N ILE A 40 1.75 9.79 10.45
CA ILE A 40 1.05 9.79 9.17
C ILE A 40 -0.26 10.54 9.36
N ASP A 41 -0.48 11.58 8.56
CA ASP A 41 -1.78 12.23 8.48
C ASP A 41 -2.56 11.68 7.27
N LEU A 42 -3.42 10.70 7.55
CA LEU A 42 -4.38 10.19 6.56
C LEU A 42 -5.62 11.07 6.43
N GLN A 43 -5.94 11.89 7.45
CA GLN A 43 -7.16 12.70 7.48
C GLN A 43 -7.18 13.75 6.38
N ALA A 44 -6.02 14.31 6.02
CA ALA A 44 -5.91 15.19 4.87
C ALA A 44 -6.38 14.52 3.56
N HIS A 45 -6.02 13.26 3.34
CA HIS A 45 -6.41 12.52 2.13
C HIS A 45 -7.86 12.03 2.16
N VAL A 46 -8.39 11.73 3.35
CA VAL A 46 -9.81 11.41 3.54
C VAL A 46 -10.67 12.64 3.30
N SER A 47 -10.27 13.79 3.86
CA SER A 47 -11.00 15.07 3.72
C SER A 47 -11.00 15.58 2.27
N ASP A 48 -9.90 15.36 1.54
CA ASP A 48 -9.79 15.69 0.11
C ASP A 48 -10.55 14.71 -0.80
N GLY A 49 -11.21 13.69 -0.24
CA GLY A 49 -11.94 12.67 -0.99
C GLY A 49 -11.05 11.68 -1.77
N LEU A 50 -9.74 11.71 -1.53
CA LEU A 50 -8.76 10.82 -2.17
C LEU A 50 -8.71 9.44 -1.54
N LEU A 51 -9.13 9.29 -0.27
CA LEU A 51 -9.27 8.01 0.41
C LEU A 51 -10.67 7.91 1.01
N LYS A 52 -11.34 6.79 0.78
CA LYS A 52 -12.62 6.46 1.41
C LYS A 52 -12.37 5.41 2.49
N VAL A 53 -12.57 5.81 3.75
CA VAL A 53 -12.51 4.87 4.87
C VAL A 53 -13.70 3.94 4.79
N VAL A 54 -13.46 2.63 4.77
CA VAL A 54 -14.49 1.62 4.66
C VAL A 54 -14.40 0.58 5.78
N THR A 55 -15.55 0.06 6.17
CA THR A 55 -15.71 -1.11 7.04
C THR A 55 -16.50 -2.18 6.29
N PRO A 56 -16.52 -3.43 6.78
CA PRO A 56 -17.48 -4.41 6.31
C PRO A 56 -18.91 -3.85 6.36
N GLN A 57 -19.65 -3.99 5.27
CA GLN A 57 -21.03 -3.50 5.10
C GLN A 57 -22.05 -4.62 4.97
N THR A 58 -21.58 -5.85 4.74
CA THR A 58 -22.42 -7.04 4.60
C THR A 58 -21.98 -8.11 5.60
N GLU A 59 -22.89 -9.02 5.92
CA GLU A 59 -22.58 -10.20 6.75
C GLU A 59 -21.47 -11.04 6.11
N ALA A 60 -21.51 -11.22 4.79
CA ALA A 60 -20.46 -11.94 4.06
C ALA A 60 -19.07 -11.29 4.20
N GLU A 61 -18.99 -9.95 4.10
CA GLU A 61 -17.74 -9.22 4.34
C GLU A 61 -17.25 -9.39 5.79
N ALA A 62 -18.16 -9.32 6.76
CA ALA A 62 -17.83 -9.45 8.18
C ALA A 62 -17.39 -10.87 8.55
N GLU A 63 -18.09 -11.90 8.06
CA GLU A 63 -17.72 -13.30 8.23
C GLU A 63 -16.36 -13.59 7.62
N ARG A 64 -16.11 -13.12 6.39
CA ARG A 64 -14.82 -13.29 5.74
C ARG A 64 -13.71 -12.58 6.50
N PHE A 65 -13.95 -11.37 6.99
CA PHE A 65 -12.99 -10.67 7.84
C PHE A 65 -12.63 -11.50 9.09
N VAL A 66 -13.62 -12.01 9.83
CA VAL A 66 -13.39 -12.84 11.02
C VAL A 66 -12.65 -14.15 10.70
N GLN A 67 -12.89 -14.75 9.54
CA GLN A 67 -12.18 -15.96 9.10
C GLN A 67 -10.70 -15.71 8.80
N LEU A 68 -10.35 -14.51 8.32
CA LEU A 68 -8.99 -14.15 7.94
C LEU A 68 -8.21 -13.51 9.09
N ALA A 69 -8.87 -12.73 9.95
CA ALA A 69 -8.24 -12.00 11.04
C ALA A 69 -7.70 -12.94 12.13
N GLY A 70 -6.44 -12.72 12.53
CA GLY A 70 -5.78 -13.45 13.61
C GLY A 70 -4.81 -14.51 13.08
N PRO A 71 -5.22 -15.78 12.88
CA PRO A 71 -4.29 -16.85 12.57
C PRO A 71 -3.76 -16.81 11.12
N VAL A 72 -4.40 -16.07 10.21
CA VAL A 72 -3.98 -15.98 8.80
C VAL A 72 -3.25 -14.67 8.51
N MET A 73 -3.84 -13.53 8.87
CA MET A 73 -3.26 -12.20 8.64
C MET A 73 -3.70 -11.22 9.75
N ASP A 74 -3.04 -10.06 9.81
CA ASP A 74 -3.43 -9.00 10.75
C ASP A 74 -4.80 -8.38 10.38
N ASP A 75 -5.35 -7.57 11.29
CA ASP A 75 -6.69 -7.00 11.13
C ASP A 75 -6.76 -6.04 9.94
N GLY A 76 -5.67 -5.34 9.63
CA GLY A 76 -5.52 -4.46 8.48
C GLY A 76 -5.69 -5.20 7.15
N GLU A 77 -4.88 -6.23 6.95
CA GLU A 77 -4.86 -7.06 5.75
C GLU A 77 -6.12 -7.93 5.63
N ALA A 78 -6.62 -8.48 6.75
CA ALA A 78 -7.84 -9.29 6.77
C ALA A 78 -9.05 -8.49 6.32
N MET A 79 -9.23 -7.29 6.87
CA MET A 79 -10.36 -6.45 6.54
C MET A 79 -10.28 -5.96 5.09
N SER A 80 -9.10 -5.53 4.66
CA SER A 80 -8.87 -5.06 3.28
C SER A 80 -9.13 -6.17 2.26
N THR A 81 -8.65 -7.39 2.54
CA THR A 81 -8.84 -8.57 1.70
C THR A 81 -10.32 -8.97 1.61
N ALA A 82 -11.04 -9.02 2.74
CA ALA A 82 -12.46 -9.35 2.76
C ALA A 82 -13.30 -8.36 1.94
N ILE A 83 -13.02 -7.06 2.10
CA ILE A 83 -13.69 -6.00 1.33
C ILE A 83 -13.35 -6.12 -0.16
N ALA A 84 -12.09 -6.32 -0.51
CA ALA A 84 -11.66 -6.46 -1.90
C ALA A 84 -12.35 -7.63 -2.60
N LEU A 85 -12.44 -8.77 -1.94
CA LEU A 85 -13.11 -9.96 -2.44
C LEU A 85 -14.59 -9.69 -2.78
N HIS A 86 -15.35 -9.14 -1.83
CA HIS A 86 -16.80 -9.01 -1.99
C HIS A 86 -17.22 -7.82 -2.85
N ARG A 87 -16.39 -6.77 -2.93
CA ARG A 87 -16.68 -5.58 -3.74
C ARG A 87 -16.05 -5.62 -5.13
N GLY A 88 -15.27 -6.66 -5.45
CA GLY A 88 -14.52 -6.76 -6.70
C GLY A 88 -13.47 -5.66 -6.85
N ALA A 89 -12.91 -5.19 -5.72
CA ALA A 89 -11.85 -4.20 -5.74
C ALA A 89 -10.49 -4.86 -5.94
N THR A 90 -9.52 -4.09 -6.44
CA THR A 90 -8.12 -4.52 -6.48
C THR A 90 -7.49 -4.27 -5.11
N LEU A 91 -6.93 -5.31 -4.49
CA LEU A 91 -6.17 -5.16 -3.25
C LEU A 91 -4.78 -4.60 -3.57
N VAL A 92 -4.34 -3.61 -2.80
CA VAL A 92 -2.94 -3.17 -2.82
C VAL A 92 -2.27 -3.61 -1.53
N THR A 93 -1.31 -4.53 -1.63
CA THR A 93 -0.53 -4.99 -0.48
C THR A 93 0.83 -5.53 -0.94
N ASP A 94 1.84 -5.35 -0.09
CA ASP A 94 3.15 -6.02 -0.24
C ASP A 94 3.23 -7.30 0.62
N GLU A 95 2.18 -7.63 1.39
CA GLU A 95 2.15 -8.77 2.30
C GLU A 95 1.94 -10.08 1.52
N ARG A 96 2.78 -11.07 1.86
CA ARG A 96 2.91 -12.31 1.09
C ARG A 96 1.72 -13.25 1.26
N ILE A 97 1.17 -13.36 2.47
CA ILE A 97 -0.01 -14.19 2.75
C ILE A 97 -1.24 -13.62 2.03
N ALA A 98 -1.51 -12.33 2.14
CA ALA A 98 -2.60 -11.63 1.46
C ALA A 98 -2.45 -11.71 -0.07
N THR A 99 -1.25 -11.53 -0.60
CA THR A 99 -0.99 -11.71 -2.05
C THR A 99 -1.27 -13.14 -2.52
N ASN A 100 -0.85 -14.14 -1.75
CA ASN A 100 -1.12 -15.54 -2.09
C ASN A 100 -2.61 -15.88 -2.00
N TYR A 101 -3.30 -15.34 -1.00
CA TYR A 101 -4.74 -15.49 -0.84
C TYR A 101 -5.51 -14.87 -2.01
N CYS A 102 -5.13 -13.65 -2.43
CA CYS A 102 -5.72 -13.02 -3.60
C CYS A 102 -5.57 -13.89 -4.84
N ARG A 103 -4.39 -14.49 -5.04
CA ARG A 103 -4.16 -15.43 -6.15
C ARG A 103 -5.05 -16.66 -6.08
N SER A 104 -5.26 -17.25 -4.90
CA SER A 104 -6.10 -18.45 -4.76
C SER A 104 -7.59 -18.16 -4.97
N GLU A 105 -8.05 -16.97 -4.58
CA GLU A 105 -9.45 -16.55 -4.68
C GLU A 105 -9.77 -15.77 -5.96
N GLY A 106 -8.77 -15.50 -6.82
CA GLY A 106 -8.95 -14.72 -8.05
C GLY A 106 -9.19 -13.23 -7.84
N ILE A 107 -8.76 -12.68 -6.69
CA ILE A 107 -8.80 -11.25 -6.39
C ILE A 107 -7.63 -10.57 -7.12
N ALA A 108 -7.91 -9.48 -7.83
CA ALA A 108 -6.86 -8.65 -8.41
C ALA A 108 -5.99 -8.05 -7.30
N CYS A 109 -4.66 -8.15 -7.42
CA CYS A 109 -3.73 -7.67 -6.41
C CYS A 109 -2.56 -6.94 -7.06
N LEU A 110 -2.15 -5.81 -6.46
CA LEU A 110 -1.02 -4.98 -6.84
C LEU A 110 -0.13 -4.73 -5.62
N SER A 111 1.17 -4.52 -5.85
CA SER A 111 2.11 -4.06 -4.83
C SER A 111 2.08 -2.54 -4.69
N SER A 112 2.63 -2.02 -3.59
CA SER A 112 2.85 -0.56 -3.47
C SER A 112 3.80 -0.05 -4.56
N LEU A 113 4.73 -0.89 -5.01
CA LEU A 113 5.69 -0.55 -6.06
C LEU A 113 5.00 -0.39 -7.43
N ASP A 114 4.00 -1.21 -7.73
CA ASP A 114 3.19 -1.09 -8.95
C ASP A 114 2.47 0.26 -9.00
N MET A 115 1.93 0.74 -7.87
CA MET A 115 1.32 2.07 -7.78
C MET A 115 2.30 3.20 -8.07
N VAL A 116 3.53 3.10 -7.54
CA VAL A 116 4.56 4.13 -7.75
C VAL A 116 5.02 4.14 -9.20
N GLN A 117 5.18 2.97 -9.83
CA GLN A 117 5.52 2.90 -11.25
C GLN A 117 4.39 3.46 -12.12
N ALA A 118 3.14 3.11 -11.82
CA ALA A 118 1.98 3.64 -12.55
C ALA A 118 1.94 5.18 -12.48
N TRP A 119 2.19 5.76 -11.31
CA TRP A 119 2.32 7.20 -11.15
C TRP A 119 3.45 7.79 -11.98
N ALA A 120 4.64 7.18 -11.94
CA ALA A 120 5.80 7.67 -12.68
C ALA A 120 5.55 7.69 -14.20
N LEU A 121 4.88 6.65 -14.73
CA LEU A 121 4.51 6.56 -16.13
C LEU A 121 3.41 7.56 -16.51
N HIS A 122 2.36 7.67 -15.69
CA HIS A 122 1.23 8.55 -15.94
C HIS A 122 1.64 10.03 -15.95
N ASP A 123 2.38 10.47 -14.93
CA ASP A 123 2.79 11.87 -14.77
C ASP A 123 4.04 12.22 -15.58
N GLN A 124 4.63 11.25 -16.29
CA GLN A 124 5.93 11.39 -16.95
C GLN A 124 6.98 11.96 -15.98
N ALA A 125 7.02 11.40 -14.77
CA ALA A 125 7.90 11.87 -13.71
C ALA A 125 9.36 11.81 -14.17
N SER A 126 10.12 12.85 -13.82
CA SER A 126 11.57 12.89 -14.09
C SER A 126 12.30 11.81 -13.30
N ASP A 127 13.46 11.36 -13.80
CA ASP A 127 14.33 10.39 -13.09
C ASP A 127 14.59 10.84 -11.64
N ASP A 128 14.86 12.13 -11.43
CA ASP A 128 15.05 12.73 -10.10
C ASP A 128 13.83 12.59 -9.17
N GLU A 129 12.61 12.72 -9.71
CA GLU A 129 11.38 12.52 -8.93
C GLU A 129 11.19 11.03 -8.58
N ILE A 130 11.50 10.13 -9.51
CA ILE A 130 11.41 8.69 -9.30
C ILE A 130 12.41 8.25 -8.23
N VAL A 131 13.67 8.69 -8.34
CA VAL A 131 14.73 8.44 -7.34
C VAL A 131 14.26 8.90 -5.97
N ARG A 132 13.81 10.16 -5.83
CA ARG A 132 13.34 10.68 -4.54
C ARG A 132 12.19 9.84 -3.95
N ALA A 133 11.23 9.43 -4.77
CA ALA A 133 10.10 8.62 -4.32
C ALA A 133 10.55 7.24 -3.83
N LEU A 134 11.34 6.52 -4.64
CA LEU A 134 11.78 5.16 -4.33
C LEU A 134 12.79 5.13 -3.18
N THR A 135 13.74 6.06 -3.11
CA THR A 135 14.64 6.20 -1.96
C THR A 135 13.85 6.51 -0.68
N GLY A 136 12.80 7.35 -0.77
CA GLY A 136 11.91 7.62 0.36
C GLY A 136 11.24 6.35 0.89
N ILE A 137 10.73 5.50 0.01
CA ILE A 137 10.16 4.20 0.36
C ILE A 137 11.22 3.27 0.95
N ALA A 138 12.38 3.15 0.30
CA ALA A 138 13.49 2.31 0.75
C ALA A 138 13.94 2.65 2.17
N GLN A 139 14.07 3.95 2.46
CA GLN A 139 14.58 4.40 3.74
C GLN A 139 13.50 4.42 4.82
N ARG A 140 12.30 4.94 4.53
CA ARG A 140 11.25 5.18 5.54
C ARG A 140 10.37 3.96 5.80
N ALA A 141 10.16 3.09 4.82
CA ALA A 141 9.42 1.84 4.98
C ALA A 141 10.34 0.61 5.16
N ARG A 142 11.68 0.78 5.01
CA ARG A 142 12.65 -0.33 4.95
C ARG A 142 12.30 -1.37 3.87
N TYR A 143 11.63 -0.93 2.82
CA TYR A 143 11.18 -1.78 1.75
C TYR A 143 12.29 -2.00 0.72
N ARG A 144 12.43 -3.25 0.28
CA ARG A 144 13.13 -3.61 -0.96
C ARG A 144 12.36 -4.73 -1.65
N PRO A 145 12.06 -4.61 -2.95
CA PRO A 145 11.38 -5.67 -3.66
C PRO A 145 12.28 -6.92 -3.72
N PRO A 146 11.73 -8.14 -3.60
CA PRO A 146 12.51 -9.36 -3.82
C PRO A 146 12.97 -9.43 -5.29
N ARG A 147 14.05 -10.17 -5.56
CA ARG A 147 14.58 -10.37 -6.94
C ARG A 147 13.55 -10.94 -7.93
N SER A 148 12.55 -11.66 -7.42
CA SER A 148 11.46 -12.23 -8.21
C SER A 148 10.35 -11.22 -8.53
N HIS A 149 10.39 -10.01 -7.97
CA HIS A 149 9.40 -8.97 -8.26
C HIS A 149 9.55 -8.49 -9.70
N ALA A 150 8.46 -8.35 -10.44
CA ALA A 150 8.49 -7.95 -11.86
C ALA A 150 9.20 -6.59 -12.06
N LEU A 151 9.07 -5.71 -11.07
CA LEU A 151 9.67 -4.37 -11.06
C LEU A 151 11.06 -4.29 -10.40
N PHE A 152 11.71 -5.42 -10.12
CA PHE A 152 13.03 -5.43 -9.47
C PHE A 152 14.08 -4.65 -10.27
N GLU A 153 14.19 -4.89 -11.58
CA GLU A 153 15.15 -4.19 -12.45
C GLU A 153 14.86 -2.68 -12.52
N TRP A 154 13.58 -2.30 -12.55
CA TRP A 154 13.17 -0.90 -12.52
C TRP A 154 13.58 -0.23 -11.20
N TRP A 155 13.37 -0.91 -10.06
CA TRP A 155 13.83 -0.43 -8.75
C TRP A 155 15.35 -0.27 -8.70
N THR A 156 16.11 -1.30 -9.09
CA THR A 156 17.57 -1.29 -9.05
C THR A 156 18.16 -0.15 -9.88
N ARG A 157 17.59 0.14 -11.06
CA ARG A 157 18.00 1.27 -11.91
C ARG A 157 17.99 2.62 -11.18
N TYR A 158 17.03 2.86 -10.30
CA TYR A 158 16.84 4.18 -9.66
C TYR A 158 17.35 4.25 -8.21
N VAL A 159 17.48 3.11 -7.53
CA VAL A 159 17.85 3.09 -6.10
C VAL A 159 19.27 2.58 -5.88
N ASP A 160 19.75 1.65 -6.71
CA ASP A 160 21.04 0.97 -6.54
C ASP A 160 22.05 1.25 -7.66
N GLY A 161 21.60 1.85 -8.77
CA GLY A 161 22.43 2.29 -9.90
C GLY A 161 22.95 3.71 -9.73
#